data_AF-A0AAE3AA61-F1
#
_entry.id   AF-A0AAE3AA61-F1
#
_cell.length_a   1.000
_cell.length_b   1.000
_cell.length_c   1.000
_cell.angle_alpha   90.00
_cell.angle_beta   90.00
_cell.angle_gamma   90.00
#
_symmetry.space_group_name_H-M   'P 1'
#
loop_
_entity.id
_entity.type
_entity.pdbx_description
1 polymer ?
#
loop_
_entity_poly.entity_id
_entity_poly.type
_entity_poly.pdbx_seq_one_letter_code
_entity_poly.pdbx_strand_id
1 'polypeptide(L)'
;MKDKKKFWLIFSVAAVVLFVWMIRYKAINQDYRQRWSANTEKTYSVGEIVPIAPDFVGYNLAAEGYMLRVNRFEIVDYRAYTSALQYDGADRSRIPDKVALVSVTVSQQNSPAEGFPLTELSLYTTDMLMNMDWDLLGVVNPILDGATGIRLQDGASCDILLPFDLYRYRFTSAEWNRLEQSNIWLQVTNYPTRKIVRVNIGEE
;
A
#
# COMPACT_ATOMS: atom_id res chain seq x y z
N MET A 1 -31.47 39.80 44.15
CA MET A 1 -31.72 40.02 42.70
C MET A 1 -30.45 40.12 41.85
N LYS A 2 -29.36 40.73 42.35
CA LYS A 2 -28.11 40.94 41.59
C LYS A 2 -27.41 39.62 41.19
N ASP A 3 -27.42 38.61 42.07
CA ASP A 3 -26.74 37.33 41.82
C ASP A 3 -27.50 36.42 40.84
N LYS A 4 -28.85 36.47 40.84
CA LYS A 4 -29.68 35.79 39.84
C LYS A 4 -29.46 36.33 38.43
N LYS A 5 -29.23 37.65 38.28
CA LYS A 5 -28.91 38.27 36.98
C LYS A 5 -27.53 37.86 36.46
N LYS A 6 -26.52 37.78 37.34
CA LYS A 6 -25.19 37.27 36.98
C LYS A 6 -25.21 35.79 36.58
N PHE A 7 -25.95 34.97 37.33
CA PHE A 7 -26.13 33.56 37.01
C PHE A 7 -26.79 33.37 35.64
N TRP A 8 -27.89 34.09 35.36
CA TRP A 8 -28.55 34.03 34.06
C TRP A 8 -27.65 34.53 32.92
N LEU A 9 -26.85 35.58 33.14
CA LEU A 9 -25.88 36.04 32.15
C LEU A 9 -24.84 34.97 31.83
N ILE A 10 -24.25 34.34 32.85
CA ILE A 10 -23.25 33.26 32.68
C ILE A 10 -23.88 32.06 31.97
N PHE A 11 -25.08 31.67 32.37
CA PHE A 11 -25.81 30.56 31.75
C PHE A 11 -26.11 30.84 30.27
N SER A 12 -26.58 32.04 29.94
CA SER A 12 -26.84 32.44 28.56
C SER A 12 -25.56 32.44 27.71
N VAL A 13 -24.44 32.92 28.24
CA VAL A 13 -23.15 32.88 27.54
C VAL A 13 -22.70 31.43 27.33
N ALA A 14 -22.78 30.58 28.35
CA ALA A 14 -22.43 29.17 28.25
C ALA A 14 -23.30 28.43 27.22
N ALA A 15 -24.61 28.71 27.20
CA ALA A 15 -25.55 28.12 26.24
C ALA A 15 -25.22 28.53 24.80
N VAL A 16 -24.86 29.80 24.57
CA VAL A 16 -24.44 30.29 23.24
C VAL A 16 -23.14 29.63 22.79
N VAL A 17 -22.15 29.52 23.68
CA VAL A 17 -20.88 28.84 23.38
C VAL A 17 -21.10 27.37 23.02
N LEU A 18 -21.92 26.65 23.80
CA LEU A 18 -22.31 25.27 23.51
C LEU A 18 -23.03 25.14 22.17
N PHE A 19 -23.93 26.07 21.85
CA PHE A 19 -24.67 26.07 20.60
C PHE A 19 -23.76 26.29 19.38
N VAL A 20 -22.86 27.28 19.45
CA VAL A 20 -21.86 27.52 18.40
C VAL A 20 -20.92 26.33 18.25
N TRP A 21 -20.49 25.73 19.36
CA TRP A 21 -19.67 24.52 19.34
C TRP A 21 -20.40 23.34 18.68
N MET A 22 -21.68 23.11 19.00
CA MET A 22 -22.48 22.05 18.37
C MET A 22 -22.62 22.25 16.85
N ILE A 23 -22.83 23.49 16.39
CA ILE A 23 -22.88 23.79 14.95
C ILE A 23 -21.53 23.51 14.29
N ARG A 24 -20.44 24.01 14.87
CA ARG A 24 -19.08 23.77 14.35
C ARG A 24 -18.72 22.29 14.34
N TYR A 25 -19.00 21.57 15.41
CA TYR A 25 -18.79 20.13 15.52
C TYR A 25 -19.55 19.37 14.44
N LYS A 26 -20.83 19.69 14.21
CA LYS A 26 -21.61 19.07 13.13
C LYS A 26 -21.06 19.40 11.74
N ALA A 27 -20.75 20.65 11.46
CA ALA A 27 -20.23 21.08 10.16
C ALA A 27 -18.88 20.42 9.84
N ILE A 28 -17.96 20.43 10.80
CA ILE A 28 -16.65 19.78 10.67
C ILE A 28 -16.84 18.27 10.47
N ASN A 29 -17.64 17.59 11.30
CA ASN A 29 -17.86 16.15 11.15
C ASN A 29 -18.64 15.76 9.89
N GLN A 30 -19.41 16.67 9.29
CA GLN A 30 -20.06 16.44 7.99
C GLN A 30 -19.06 16.59 6.84
N ASP A 31 -18.23 17.64 6.86
CA ASP A 31 -17.15 17.84 5.89
C ASP A 31 -16.12 16.68 5.97
N TYR A 32 -15.71 16.29 7.18
CA TYR A 32 -14.87 15.11 7.38
C TYR A 32 -15.56 13.84 6.90
N ARG A 33 -16.85 13.62 7.18
CA ARG A 33 -17.54 12.43 6.69
C ARG A 33 -17.64 12.38 5.17
N GLN A 34 -17.89 13.51 4.52
CA GLN A 34 -17.93 13.58 3.05
C GLN A 34 -16.55 13.32 2.44
N ARG A 35 -15.49 13.93 2.99
CA ARG A 35 -14.11 13.70 2.53
C ARG A 35 -13.59 12.31 2.86
N TRP A 36 -13.92 11.78 4.02
CA TRP A 36 -13.54 10.42 4.44
C TRP A 36 -14.33 9.35 3.69
N SER A 37 -15.60 9.59 3.39
CA SER A 37 -16.37 8.70 2.48
C SER A 37 -15.85 8.72 1.05
N ALA A 38 -14.99 9.69 0.70
CA ALA A 38 -14.28 9.71 -0.58
C ALA A 38 -12.97 8.91 -0.56
N ASN A 39 -12.47 8.47 0.61
CA ASN A 39 -11.42 7.45 0.68
C ASN A 39 -12.03 6.10 0.35
N THR A 40 -12.16 5.85 -0.94
CA THR A 40 -12.67 4.62 -1.49
C THR A 40 -11.55 3.60 -1.53
N GLU A 41 -11.75 2.45 -0.89
CA GLU A 41 -10.92 1.29 -1.17
C GLU A 41 -11.48 0.59 -2.41
N LYS A 42 -10.61 0.24 -3.36
CA LYS A 42 -10.98 -0.55 -4.52
C LYS A 42 -10.09 -1.77 -4.60
N THR A 43 -10.72 -2.93 -4.50
CA THR A 43 -10.07 -4.23 -4.56
C THR A 43 -10.11 -4.77 -5.98
N TYR A 44 -8.96 -5.27 -6.43
CA TYR A 44 -8.74 -5.94 -7.69
C TYR A 44 -8.24 -7.37 -7.43
N SER A 45 -8.39 -8.22 -8.43
CA SER A 45 -7.87 -9.58 -8.47
C SER A 45 -6.60 -9.65 -9.31
N VAL A 46 -5.83 -10.72 -9.13
CA VAL A 46 -4.73 -11.05 -10.04
C VAL A 46 -5.25 -11.10 -11.49
N GLY A 47 -4.48 -10.53 -12.42
CA GLY A 47 -4.82 -10.40 -13.84
C GLY A 47 -5.61 -9.13 -14.20
N GLU A 48 -6.22 -8.44 -13.24
CA GLU A 48 -6.91 -7.18 -13.51
C GLU A 48 -5.93 -6.01 -13.64
N ILE A 49 -6.28 -5.06 -14.52
CA ILE A 49 -5.51 -3.83 -14.71
C ILE A 49 -5.95 -2.81 -13.65
N VAL A 50 -4.99 -2.37 -12.85
CA VAL A 50 -5.14 -1.31 -11.86
C VAL A 50 -4.62 0.00 -12.45
N PRO A 51 -5.48 0.87 -12.99
CA PRO A 51 -5.05 2.20 -13.39
C PRO A 51 -4.67 2.99 -12.13
N ILE A 52 -3.56 3.72 -12.15
CA ILE A 52 -3.22 4.64 -11.06
C ILE A 52 -4.19 5.82 -11.07
N ALA A 53 -4.54 6.32 -12.26
CA ALA A 53 -5.41 7.49 -12.43
C ALA A 53 -4.84 8.68 -11.63
N PRO A 54 -5.60 9.69 -11.16
CA PRO A 54 -5.02 10.80 -10.39
C PRO A 54 -4.74 10.41 -8.92
N ASP A 55 -4.66 9.12 -8.58
CA ASP A 55 -4.33 8.67 -7.24
C ASP A 55 -2.81 8.71 -7.01
N PHE A 56 -2.46 8.97 -5.76
CA PHE A 56 -1.11 9.00 -5.27
C PHE A 56 -0.69 7.60 -4.83
N VAL A 57 0.47 7.17 -5.30
CA VAL A 57 1.12 5.92 -4.91
C VAL A 57 1.83 6.07 -3.56
N GLY A 58 2.31 7.27 -3.24
CA GLY A 58 3.02 7.62 -2.00
C GLY A 58 2.73 9.06 -1.57
N TYR A 59 3.40 9.56 -0.53
CA TYR A 59 3.22 10.95 -0.07
C TYR A 59 3.67 11.95 -1.15
N ASN A 60 2.71 12.63 -1.78
CA ASN A 60 2.91 13.52 -2.93
C ASN A 60 3.59 12.87 -4.15
N LEU A 61 3.53 11.53 -4.25
CA LEU A 61 4.03 10.79 -5.39
C LEU A 61 2.85 10.37 -6.27
N ALA A 62 2.71 11.04 -7.41
CA ALA A 62 1.72 10.71 -8.43
C ALA A 62 2.36 9.90 -9.54
N ALA A 63 1.63 8.92 -10.06
CA ALA A 63 2.02 8.15 -11.26
C ALA A 63 0.84 8.09 -12.24
N GLU A 64 0.13 9.21 -12.43
CA GLU A 64 -1.01 9.31 -13.34
C GLU A 64 -0.62 8.83 -14.75
N GLY A 65 -1.50 8.09 -15.42
CA GLY A 65 -1.22 7.49 -16.73
C GLY A 65 -0.45 6.17 -16.66
N TYR A 66 0.07 5.78 -15.48
CA TYR A 66 0.54 4.41 -15.28
C TYR A 66 -0.60 3.46 -14.91
N MET A 67 -0.37 2.19 -15.21
CA MET A 67 -1.23 1.07 -14.86
C MET A 67 -0.37 -0.09 -14.35
N LEU A 68 -0.88 -0.85 -13.39
CA LEU A 68 -0.23 -2.04 -12.85
C LEU A 68 -1.16 -3.24 -12.99
N ARG A 69 -0.64 -4.37 -13.45
CA ARG A 69 -1.33 -5.66 -13.43
C ARG A 69 -0.48 -6.66 -12.68
N VAL A 70 -1.03 -7.31 -11.66
CA VAL A 70 -0.37 -8.46 -11.03
C VAL A 70 -0.61 -9.67 -11.93
N ASN A 71 0.48 -10.31 -12.37
CA ASN A 71 0.43 -11.48 -13.24
C ASN A 71 0.41 -12.79 -12.44
N ARG A 72 1.24 -12.86 -11.39
CA ARG A 72 1.44 -14.08 -10.60
C ARG A 72 1.92 -13.74 -9.20
N PHE A 73 1.55 -14.59 -8.26
CA PHE A 73 2.02 -14.56 -6.88
C PHE A 73 2.52 -15.95 -6.48
N GLU A 74 3.65 -16.02 -5.80
CA GLU A 74 4.15 -17.25 -5.19
C GLU A 74 4.94 -16.96 -3.92
N ILE A 75 4.96 -17.93 -3.01
CA ILE A 75 5.82 -17.91 -1.84
C ILE A 75 6.79 -19.07 -1.97
N VAL A 76 8.09 -18.81 -1.86
CA VAL A 76 9.14 -19.82 -2.01
C VAL A 76 10.11 -19.78 -0.84
N ASP A 77 10.84 -20.88 -0.64
CA ASP A 77 11.94 -20.92 0.32
C ASP A 77 13.05 -19.98 -0.13
N TYR A 78 13.52 -19.11 0.77
CA TYR A 78 14.49 -18.07 0.43
C TYR A 78 15.82 -18.70 -0.04
N ARG A 79 16.34 -19.68 0.69
CA ARG A 79 17.67 -20.25 0.41
C ARG A 79 17.68 -21.04 -0.89
N ALA A 80 16.62 -21.82 -1.13
CA ALA A 80 16.48 -22.55 -2.39
C ALA A 80 16.40 -21.58 -3.57
N TYR A 81 15.62 -20.51 -3.44
CA TYR A 81 15.46 -19.51 -4.50
C TYR A 81 16.75 -18.74 -4.79
N THR A 82 17.43 -18.19 -3.79
CA THR A 82 18.66 -17.42 -4.00
C THR A 82 19.82 -18.29 -4.47
N SER A 83 19.89 -19.56 -4.04
CA SER A 83 20.89 -20.51 -4.54
C SER A 83 20.74 -20.76 -6.04
N ALA A 84 19.48 -20.88 -6.53
CA ALA A 84 19.21 -21.04 -7.96
C ALA A 84 19.62 -19.81 -8.78
N LEU A 85 19.59 -18.62 -8.16
CA LEU A 85 20.05 -17.36 -8.75
C LEU A 85 21.57 -17.13 -8.62
N GLN A 86 22.29 -18.03 -7.94
CA GLN A 86 23.71 -17.84 -7.59
C GLN A 86 23.95 -16.56 -6.78
N TYR A 87 22.96 -16.15 -5.98
CA TYR A 87 23.02 -15.01 -5.09
C TYR A 87 23.29 -15.48 -3.64
N ASP A 88 24.38 -15.01 -3.06
CA ASP A 88 24.85 -15.46 -1.74
C ASP A 88 24.24 -14.70 -0.56
N GLY A 89 23.65 -13.52 -0.80
CA GLY A 89 22.99 -12.70 0.22
C GLY A 89 23.88 -12.38 1.43
N ALA A 90 25.20 -12.38 1.23
CA ALA A 90 26.19 -12.46 2.31
C ALA A 90 26.20 -11.23 3.25
N ASP A 91 25.70 -10.09 2.77
CA ASP A 91 25.70 -8.83 3.53
C ASP A 91 24.50 -8.71 4.50
N ARG A 92 23.65 -9.74 4.60
CA ARG A 92 22.46 -9.70 5.46
C ARG A 92 22.76 -10.08 6.90
N SER A 93 22.34 -9.19 7.82
CA SER A 93 22.36 -9.48 9.26
C SER A 93 21.41 -10.61 9.65
N ARG A 94 20.33 -10.80 8.90
CA ARG A 94 19.37 -11.90 9.06
C ARG A 94 18.85 -12.35 7.72
N ILE A 95 18.85 -13.66 7.51
CA ILE A 95 18.36 -14.29 6.29
C ILE A 95 16.84 -14.56 6.45
N PRO A 96 16.00 -14.15 5.47
CA PRO A 96 14.59 -14.51 5.46
C PRO A 96 14.36 -16.02 5.41
N ASP A 97 13.23 -16.48 5.96
CA ASP A 97 12.85 -17.89 5.90
C ASP A 97 12.19 -18.21 4.54
N LYS A 98 11.35 -17.30 4.05
CA LYS A 98 10.69 -17.38 2.74
C LYS A 98 10.78 -16.03 2.02
N VAL A 99 10.49 -16.02 0.72
CA VAL A 99 10.27 -14.81 -0.06
C VAL A 99 8.92 -14.90 -0.76
N ALA A 100 8.13 -13.83 -0.67
CA ALA A 100 6.93 -13.65 -1.48
C ALA A 100 7.30 -12.94 -2.77
N LEU A 101 6.99 -13.54 -3.91
CA LEU A 101 7.32 -13.04 -5.24
C LEU A 101 6.03 -12.59 -5.93
N VAL A 102 5.96 -11.30 -6.26
CA VAL A 102 4.83 -10.71 -7.00
C VAL A 102 5.30 -10.30 -8.39
N SER A 103 4.92 -11.07 -9.41
CA SER A 103 5.18 -10.69 -10.80
C SER A 103 4.13 -9.67 -11.24
N VAL A 104 4.57 -8.53 -11.74
CA VAL A 104 3.72 -7.44 -12.20
C VAL A 104 4.11 -6.98 -13.59
N THR A 105 3.15 -6.51 -14.37
CA THR A 105 3.38 -5.69 -15.56
C THR A 105 3.04 -4.25 -15.21
N VAL A 106 3.99 -3.34 -15.37
CA VAL A 106 3.77 -1.89 -15.31
C VAL A 106 3.68 -1.38 -16.74
N SER A 107 2.63 -0.66 -17.07
CA SER A 107 2.49 0.01 -18.36
C SER A 107 2.19 1.49 -18.18
N GLN A 108 2.51 2.27 -19.20
CA GLN A 108 2.28 3.69 -19.22
C GLN A 108 1.44 4.03 -20.47
N GLN A 109 0.54 5.01 -20.32
CA GLN A 109 -0.14 5.66 -21.42
C GLN A 109 -0.41 7.13 -21.08
N ASN A 110 0.06 8.06 -21.92
CA ASN A 110 -0.16 9.51 -21.83
C ASN A 110 0.11 10.08 -20.42
N SER A 111 1.16 9.59 -19.76
CA SER A 111 1.52 9.98 -18.40
C SER A 111 2.31 11.29 -18.36
N PRO A 112 1.92 12.25 -17.51
CA PRO A 112 2.72 13.42 -17.17
C PRO A 112 3.73 13.14 -16.04
N ALA A 113 3.72 11.95 -15.44
CA ALA A 113 4.57 11.62 -14.29
C ALA A 113 6.01 11.34 -14.71
N GLU A 114 6.96 11.62 -13.82
CA GLU A 114 8.39 11.38 -14.06
C GLU A 114 8.75 9.90 -14.09
N GLY A 115 7.94 9.07 -13.43
CA GLY A 115 8.12 7.63 -13.35
C GLY A 115 7.11 6.97 -12.41
N PHE A 116 7.21 5.65 -12.29
CA PHE A 116 6.47 4.83 -11.34
C PHE A 116 7.40 4.43 -10.19
N PRO A 117 7.20 4.91 -8.96
CA PRO A 117 8.04 4.56 -7.83
C PRO A 117 7.69 3.16 -7.30
N LEU A 118 8.63 2.23 -7.37
CA LEU A 118 8.44 0.88 -6.82
C LEU A 118 8.51 0.87 -5.29
N THR A 119 9.14 1.89 -4.68
CA THR A 119 9.31 2.05 -3.22
C THR A 119 8.01 2.14 -2.45
N GLU A 120 6.94 2.57 -3.10
CA GLU A 120 5.65 2.80 -2.46
C GLU A 120 4.75 1.56 -2.49
N LEU A 121 5.12 0.53 -3.25
CA LEU A 121 4.38 -0.71 -3.29
C LEU A 121 4.58 -1.50 -2.00
N SER A 122 3.47 -1.93 -1.41
CA SER A 122 3.46 -2.60 -0.11
C SER A 122 2.69 -3.91 -0.18
N LEU A 123 3.28 -4.99 0.30
CA LEU A 123 2.64 -6.30 0.42
C LEU A 123 2.28 -6.56 1.88
N TYR A 124 1.03 -6.92 2.17
CA TYR A 124 0.60 -7.12 3.55
C TYR A 124 -0.45 -8.23 3.69
N THR A 125 -0.49 -8.83 4.88
CA THR A 125 -1.64 -9.56 5.42
C THR A 125 -2.42 -8.64 6.35
N THR A 126 -3.54 -9.10 6.91
CA THR A 126 -4.30 -8.33 7.91
C THR A 126 -3.45 -7.79 9.05
N ASP A 127 -2.43 -8.55 9.45
CA ASP A 127 -1.65 -8.30 10.68
C ASP A 127 -0.17 -7.97 10.41
N MET A 128 0.30 -8.08 9.16
CA MET A 128 1.72 -7.94 8.84
C MET A 128 1.98 -7.20 7.54
N LEU A 129 2.81 -6.15 7.61
CA LEU A 129 3.44 -5.52 6.45
C LEU A 129 4.78 -6.21 6.14
N MET A 130 4.94 -6.64 4.90
CA MET A 130 6.13 -7.30 4.37
C MET A 130 7.03 -6.26 3.71
N ASN A 131 8.34 -6.38 3.91
CA ASN A 131 9.31 -5.44 3.36
C ASN A 131 9.79 -5.91 1.99
N MET A 132 9.89 -5.01 1.01
CA MET A 132 10.55 -5.29 -0.25
C MET A 132 12.02 -5.67 0.01
N ASP A 133 12.47 -6.74 -0.62
CA ASP A 133 13.87 -7.14 -0.66
C ASP A 133 14.59 -6.37 -1.78
N TRP A 134 15.22 -5.23 -1.43
CA TRP A 134 15.86 -4.36 -2.42
C TRP A 134 17.09 -4.98 -3.10
N ASP A 135 17.84 -5.81 -2.39
CA ASP A 135 19.02 -6.47 -2.96
C ASP A 135 18.57 -7.51 -4.00
N LEU A 136 17.60 -8.35 -3.61
CA LEU A 136 17.04 -9.38 -4.50
C LEU A 136 16.26 -8.74 -5.64
N LEU A 137 15.62 -7.58 -5.44
CA LEU A 137 14.95 -6.82 -6.50
C LEU A 137 15.93 -6.48 -7.63
N GLY A 138 17.14 -6.03 -7.31
CA GLY A 138 18.18 -5.74 -8.29
C GLY A 138 18.69 -6.99 -9.01
N VAL A 139 18.80 -8.11 -8.29
CA VAL A 139 19.23 -9.41 -8.86
C VAL A 139 18.18 -9.95 -9.84
N VAL A 140 16.90 -9.95 -9.46
CA VAL A 140 15.81 -10.52 -10.27
C VAL A 140 15.29 -9.58 -11.36
N ASN A 141 15.62 -8.29 -11.29
CA ASN A 141 15.31 -7.30 -12.32
C ASN A 141 16.56 -6.51 -12.74
N PRO A 142 17.49 -7.11 -13.51
CA PRO A 142 18.71 -6.43 -13.93
C PRO A 142 18.47 -5.13 -14.70
N ILE A 143 17.29 -4.99 -15.32
CA ILE A 143 16.89 -3.79 -16.05
C ILE A 143 16.83 -2.53 -15.17
N LEU A 144 16.65 -2.69 -13.86
CA LEU A 144 16.53 -1.58 -12.94
C LEU A 144 17.88 -0.90 -12.70
N ASP A 145 19.00 -1.64 -12.84
CA ASP A 145 20.35 -1.11 -12.64
C ASP A 145 20.48 -0.27 -11.34
N GLY A 146 19.91 -0.80 -10.25
CA GLY A 146 19.88 -0.14 -8.93
C GLY A 146 18.80 0.94 -8.76
N ALA A 147 18.00 1.25 -9.78
CA ALA A 147 16.89 2.17 -9.67
C ALA A 147 15.74 1.61 -8.81
N THR A 148 15.09 2.51 -8.08
CA THR A 148 13.96 2.19 -7.20
C THR A 148 12.59 2.58 -7.80
N GLY A 149 12.58 2.90 -9.09
CA GLY A 149 11.41 3.30 -9.86
C GLY A 149 11.66 3.12 -11.36
N ILE A 150 10.60 3.23 -12.16
CA ILE A 150 10.65 2.94 -13.61
C ILE A 150 10.07 4.11 -14.39
N ARG A 151 10.80 4.56 -15.41
CA ARG A 151 10.29 5.47 -16.42
C ARG A 151 10.06 4.72 -17.73
N LEU A 152 8.84 4.81 -18.25
CA LEU A 152 8.44 4.14 -19.50
C LEU A 152 8.18 5.17 -20.59
N GLN A 153 8.50 4.81 -21.83
CA GLN A 153 8.07 5.59 -23.00
C GLN A 153 6.56 5.46 -23.19
N ASP A 154 5.99 6.39 -23.99
CA ASP A 154 4.56 6.38 -24.23
C ASP A 154 4.06 5.06 -24.86
N GLY A 155 3.09 4.42 -24.22
CA GLY A 155 2.55 3.12 -24.66
C GLY A 155 3.44 1.91 -24.38
N ALA A 156 4.58 2.09 -23.71
CA ALA A 156 5.45 0.99 -23.33
C ALA A 156 4.96 0.25 -22.07
N SER A 157 5.39 -1.00 -21.94
CA SER A 157 5.20 -1.81 -20.74
C SER A 157 6.49 -2.53 -20.35
N CYS A 158 6.54 -2.93 -19.08
CA CYS A 158 7.67 -3.62 -18.50
C CYS A 158 7.19 -4.62 -17.45
N ASP A 159 7.74 -5.83 -17.47
CA ASP A 159 7.51 -6.82 -16.43
C ASP A 159 8.57 -6.70 -15.33
N ILE A 160 8.12 -6.78 -14.07
CA ILE A 160 8.94 -6.66 -12.88
C ILE A 160 8.54 -7.76 -11.90
N LEU A 161 9.52 -8.37 -11.26
CA LEU A 161 9.31 -9.29 -10.16
C LEU A 161 9.62 -8.57 -8.84
N LEU A 162 8.64 -8.43 -7.96
CA LEU A 162 8.77 -7.76 -6.67
C LEU A 162 8.98 -8.80 -5.55
N PRO A 163 10.20 -8.95 -5.00
CA PRO A 163 10.45 -9.85 -3.88
C PRO A 163 10.19 -9.17 -2.54
N PHE A 164 9.52 -9.88 -1.62
CA PHE A 164 9.27 -9.40 -0.26
C PHE A 164 9.76 -10.42 0.78
N ASP A 165 10.50 -9.93 1.77
CA ASP A 165 11.07 -10.73 2.84
C ASP A 165 10.00 -11.27 3.79
N LEU A 166 10.04 -12.59 4.04
CA LEU A 166 9.20 -13.24 5.04
C LEU A 166 10.07 -13.87 6.12
N TYR A 167 10.06 -13.26 7.30
CA TYR A 167 10.76 -13.77 8.47
C TYR A 167 9.79 -14.44 9.44
N ARG A 168 10.04 -15.70 9.79
CA ARG A 168 9.16 -16.49 10.66
C ARG A 168 8.85 -15.82 11.99
N TYR A 169 9.82 -15.13 12.59
CA TYR A 169 9.65 -14.47 13.89
C TYR A 169 8.69 -13.28 13.88
N ARG A 170 8.34 -12.75 12.69
CA ARG A 170 7.36 -11.67 12.57
C ARG A 170 5.93 -12.21 12.60
N PHE A 171 5.74 -13.51 12.39
CA PHE A 171 4.42 -14.15 12.34
C PHE A 171 4.18 -15.00 13.58
N THR A 172 2.91 -15.15 13.97
CA THR A 172 2.55 -16.23 14.90
C THR A 172 2.77 -17.58 14.21
N SER A 173 2.97 -18.65 14.99
CA SER A 173 3.11 -20.01 14.42
C SER A 173 1.91 -20.40 13.56
N ALA A 174 0.70 -19.94 13.91
CA ALA A 174 -0.54 -20.24 13.17
C ALA A 174 -0.64 -19.46 11.86
N GLU A 175 -0.19 -18.21 11.82
CA GLU A 175 -0.07 -17.43 10.58
C GLU A 175 1.00 -18.02 9.66
N TRP A 176 2.19 -18.31 10.20
CA TRP A 176 3.30 -18.82 9.42
C TRP A 176 2.96 -20.13 8.71
N ASN A 177 2.32 -21.06 9.43
CA ASN A 177 1.94 -22.35 8.88
C ASN A 177 0.78 -22.27 7.88
N ARG A 178 0.01 -21.17 7.89
CA ARG A 178 -1.11 -20.94 6.97
C ARG A 178 -0.86 -19.79 5.98
N LEU A 179 0.40 -19.36 5.83
CA LEU A 179 0.73 -18.16 5.07
C LEU A 179 0.34 -18.29 3.60
N GLU A 180 0.49 -19.48 3.03
CA GLU A 180 0.09 -19.82 1.66
C GLU A 180 -1.43 -19.89 1.48
N GLN A 181 -2.19 -20.03 2.57
CA GLN A 181 -3.66 -19.95 2.59
C GLN A 181 -4.14 -18.67 3.27
N SER A 182 -3.30 -17.64 3.38
CA SER A 182 -3.69 -16.36 3.98
C SER A 182 -4.11 -15.38 2.89
N ASN A 183 -5.00 -14.46 3.24
CA ASN A 183 -5.28 -13.32 2.40
C ASN A 183 -4.08 -12.38 2.40
N ILE A 184 -3.55 -12.12 1.21
CA ILE A 184 -2.41 -11.24 0.99
C ILE A 184 -2.80 -10.22 -0.06
N TRP A 185 -2.48 -8.96 0.20
CA TRP A 185 -2.81 -7.85 -0.68
C TRP A 185 -1.56 -7.05 -1.04
N LEU A 186 -1.46 -6.68 -2.31
CA LEU A 186 -0.53 -5.68 -2.80
C LEU A 186 -1.26 -4.33 -2.85
N GLN A 187 -0.79 -3.35 -2.08
CA GLN A 187 -1.24 -1.98 -2.18
C GLN A 187 -0.53 -1.28 -3.35
N VAL A 188 -1.33 -0.70 -4.24
CA VAL A 188 -0.86 0.00 -5.44
C VAL A 188 -0.96 1.51 -5.27
N THR A 189 -2.01 2.01 -4.62
CA THR A 189 -2.19 3.44 -4.35
C THR A 189 -2.61 3.70 -2.91
N ASN A 190 -2.31 4.89 -2.39
CA ASN A 190 -2.57 5.29 -1.01
C ASN A 190 -3.83 6.16 -0.89
N TYR A 191 -3.99 7.19 -1.73
CA TYR A 191 -5.09 8.16 -1.65
C TYR A 191 -5.26 8.92 -2.98
N PRO A 192 -6.42 9.55 -3.25
CA PRO A 192 -7.68 9.45 -2.50
C PRO A 192 -8.32 8.06 -2.58
N THR A 193 -8.13 7.31 -3.67
CA THR A 193 -8.57 5.91 -3.74
C THR A 193 -7.41 5.00 -3.32
N ARG A 194 -7.63 4.14 -2.32
CA ARG A 194 -6.70 3.07 -1.98
C ARG A 194 -6.98 1.88 -2.88
N LYS A 195 -6.11 1.60 -3.84
CA LYS A 195 -6.25 0.47 -4.76
C LYS A 195 -5.37 -0.66 -4.30
N ILE A 196 -5.98 -1.83 -4.11
CA ILE A 196 -5.31 -3.03 -3.63
C ILE A 196 -5.59 -4.19 -4.57
N VAL A 197 -4.61 -5.08 -4.75
CA VAL A 197 -4.78 -6.34 -5.47
C VAL A 197 -4.72 -7.48 -4.47
N ARG A 198 -5.77 -8.30 -4.39
CA ARG A 198 -5.73 -9.55 -3.62
C ARG A 198 -4.90 -10.56 -4.40
N VAL A 199 -3.66 -10.77 -3.97
CA VAL A 199 -2.68 -11.62 -4.67
C VAL A 199 -2.73 -13.08 -4.25
N ASN A 200 -3.30 -13.35 -3.08
CA ASN A 200 -3.57 -14.70 -2.61
C ASN A 200 -4.97 -14.78 -1.99
N ILE A 201 -5.68 -15.87 -2.29
CA ILE A 201 -6.99 -16.15 -1.73
C ILE A 201 -6.77 -17.21 -0.65
N GLY A 202 -6.92 -16.81 0.60
CA GLY A 202 -7.02 -17.79 1.66
C GLY A 202 -8.31 -18.60 1.55
N GLU A 203 -8.25 -19.89 1.85
CA GLU A 203 -9.46 -20.68 2.08
C GLU A 203 -10.19 -20.09 3.31
N GLU A 204 -11.49 -19.78 3.15
CA GLU A 204 -12.35 -19.25 4.22
C GLU A 204 -12.62 -20.27 5.33
#